data_AF-A0A7S1BAM0-F1
#
_entry.id   AF-A0A7S1BAM0-F1
#
_cell.length_a   1.000
_cell.length_b   1.000
_cell.length_c   1.000
_cell.angle_alpha   90.00
_cell.angle_beta   90.00
_cell.angle_gamma   90.00
#
_symmetry.space_group_name_H-M   'P 1'
#
loop_
_entity.id
_entity.type
_entity.pdbx_description
1 polymer ?
#
loop_
_entity_poly.entity_id
_entity_poly.type
_entity_poly.pdbx_seq_one_letter_code
_entity_poly.pdbx_strand_id
1 'polypeptide(L)'
;PDAAPMLFSDGDDPFRPAGAWEHVVYKPNKKTGRAIWEVSYHRFEEQKEHPETIGITQVSGRAILPATVMGHVMEALLHGRPVSLRRAREEGGMQFPNRGQWEALREAA
;
A
#
# COMPACT_ATOMS: atom_id res chain seq x y z
N PRO A 1 1.98 -8.46 -30.62
CA PRO A 1 0.76 -8.08 -29.88
C PRO A 1 0.71 -8.77 -28.51
N ASP A 2 1.22 -8.08 -27.49
CA ASP A 2 0.78 -8.10 -26.08
C ASP A 2 1.89 -7.59 -25.17
N ALA A 3 2.14 -6.28 -25.29
CA ALA A 3 2.85 -5.48 -24.30
C ALA A 3 1.85 -4.88 -23.29
N ALA A 4 0.74 -5.58 -23.02
CA ALA A 4 -0.18 -5.14 -21.99
C ALA A 4 0.53 -5.31 -20.63
N PRO A 5 0.68 -4.23 -19.83
CA PRO A 5 1.10 -4.38 -18.44
C PRO A 5 0.15 -5.36 -17.74
N MET A 6 0.55 -5.99 -16.64
CA MET A 6 -0.42 -6.63 -15.76
C MET A 6 -1.41 -5.54 -15.31
N LEU A 7 -2.55 -5.47 -16.00
CA LEU A 7 -3.62 -4.55 -15.69
C LEU A 7 -4.25 -5.12 -14.42
N PHE A 8 -3.91 -4.52 -13.27
CA PHE A 8 -4.89 -4.45 -12.20
C PHE A 8 -6.14 -3.89 -12.84
N SER A 9 -7.26 -4.62 -12.76
CA SER A 9 -8.54 -4.26 -13.39
C SER A 9 -8.70 -2.75 -13.40
N ASP A 10 -8.89 -2.15 -14.59
CA ASP A 10 -8.96 -0.69 -14.80
C ASP A 10 -10.11 0.00 -14.04
N GLY A 11 -10.84 -0.74 -13.20
CA GLY A 11 -11.81 -0.19 -12.27
C GLY A 11 -11.14 0.60 -11.14
N ASP A 12 -11.81 1.67 -10.73
CA ASP A 12 -11.45 2.44 -9.55
C ASP A 12 -11.70 1.69 -8.23
N ASP A 13 -12.25 0.49 -8.30
CA ASP A 13 -12.58 -0.30 -7.14
C ASP A 13 -11.31 -0.78 -6.42
N PRO A 14 -11.22 -0.56 -5.09
CA PRO A 14 -10.08 -1.04 -4.34
C PRO A 14 -10.08 -2.56 -4.31
N PHE A 15 -8.88 -3.14 -4.39
CA PHE A 15 -8.70 -4.56 -4.14
C PHE A 15 -9.13 -4.88 -2.72
N ARG A 16 -10.01 -5.87 -2.58
CA ARG A 16 -10.57 -6.33 -1.30
C ARG A 16 -10.06 -7.73 -0.99
N PRO A 17 -9.23 -7.91 0.05
CA PRO A 17 -8.92 -9.24 0.56
C PRO A 17 -10.19 -9.96 1.02
N ALA A 18 -10.24 -11.29 0.87
CA ALA A 18 -11.36 -12.10 1.35
C ALA A 18 -11.51 -12.07 2.90
N GLY A 19 -10.42 -11.76 3.60
CA GLY A 19 -10.35 -11.61 5.04
C GLY A 19 -8.97 -11.18 5.49
N ALA A 20 -8.79 -10.97 6.79
CA ALA A 20 -7.46 -10.77 7.36
C ALA A 20 -6.63 -12.05 7.25
N TRP A 21 -5.32 -11.90 7.05
CA TRP A 21 -4.40 -13.01 7.05
C TRP A 21 -4.32 -13.64 8.46
N GLU A 22 -4.42 -14.96 8.54
CA GLU A 22 -4.58 -15.70 9.81
C GLU A 22 -3.46 -15.46 10.83
N HIS A 23 -2.26 -15.07 10.38
CA HIS A 23 -1.09 -14.83 11.23
C HIS A 23 -0.78 -13.35 11.45
N VAL A 24 -1.64 -12.45 10.97
CA VAL A 24 -1.43 -11.01 11.17
C VAL A 24 -1.61 -10.65 12.65
N VAL A 25 -0.67 -9.90 13.21
CA VAL A 25 -0.72 -9.46 14.61
C VAL A 25 -1.03 -7.98 14.68
N TYR A 26 -2.18 -7.63 15.25
CA TYR A 26 -2.56 -6.23 15.46
C TYR A 26 -1.82 -5.64 16.68
N LYS A 27 -1.04 -4.58 16.45
CA LYS A 27 -0.22 -3.91 17.49
C LYS A 27 -0.62 -2.43 17.66
N PRO A 28 -1.65 -2.13 18.45
CA PRO A 28 -2.09 -0.75 18.67
C PRO A 28 -1.11 0.02 19.55
N ASN A 29 -0.98 1.32 19.30
CA ASN A 29 -0.28 2.23 20.20
C ASN A 29 -1.13 2.49 21.45
N LYS A 30 -0.53 2.35 22.65
CA LYS A 30 -1.24 2.52 23.93
C LYS A 30 -1.92 3.88 24.11
N LYS A 31 -1.39 4.95 23.49
CA LYS A 31 -1.92 6.31 23.64
C LYS A 31 -3.06 6.61 22.67
N THR A 32 -2.97 6.12 21.44
CA THR A 32 -3.92 6.46 20.37
C THR A 32 -4.95 5.36 20.12
N GLY A 33 -4.72 4.14 20.63
CA GLY A 33 -5.55 2.97 20.40
C GLY A 33 -5.46 2.40 18.97
N ARG A 34 -4.69 3.04 18.09
CA ARG A 34 -4.53 2.68 16.68
C ARG A 34 -3.15 2.12 16.40
N ALA A 35 -3.06 1.16 15.49
CA ALA A 35 -1.78 0.76 14.93
C ALA A 35 -1.20 1.89 14.07
N ILE A 36 0.12 1.91 13.92
CA ILE A 36 0.80 2.94 13.12
C ILE A 36 0.32 2.89 11.66
N TRP A 37 0.11 1.68 11.13
CA TRP A 37 -0.34 1.51 9.76
C TRP A 37 -1.73 2.11 9.51
N GLU A 38 -2.63 2.06 10.50
CA GLU A 38 -4.00 2.58 10.36
C GLU A 38 -4.01 4.09 10.14
N VAL A 39 -3.05 4.81 10.74
CA VAL A 39 -2.94 6.26 10.57
C VAL A 39 -2.56 6.58 9.13
N SER A 40 -1.53 5.93 8.59
CA SER A 40 -1.13 6.12 7.20
C SER A 40 -2.21 5.64 6.22
N TYR A 41 -2.82 4.50 6.49
CA TYR A 41 -3.90 3.94 5.68
C TYR A 41 -5.10 4.88 5.61
N HIS A 42 -5.60 5.37 6.76
CA HIS A 42 -6.74 6.29 6.80
C HIS A 42 -6.45 7.55 5.96
N ARG A 43 -5.26 8.12 6.12
CA ARG A 43 -4.88 9.32 5.36
C ARG A 43 -4.77 9.06 3.86
N PHE A 44 -4.16 7.93 3.49
CA PHE A 44 -3.98 7.57 2.09
C PHE A 44 -5.29 7.14 1.44
N GLU A 45 -5.98 6.13 1.97
CA GLU A 45 -7.18 5.56 1.36
C GLU A 45 -8.46 6.33 1.63
N GLU A 46 -8.66 6.86 2.83
CA GLU A 46 -9.93 7.48 3.20
C GLU A 46 -9.91 8.99 2.94
N GLN A 47 -8.79 9.65 3.23
CA GLN A 47 -8.62 11.11 3.01
C GLN A 47 -7.96 11.46 1.67
N LYS A 48 -7.51 10.45 0.91
CA LYS A 48 -6.89 10.62 -0.42
C LYS A 48 -5.67 11.55 -0.42
N GLU A 49 -4.92 11.57 0.68
CA GLU A 49 -3.67 12.33 0.76
C GLU A 49 -2.52 11.63 0.03
N HIS A 50 -1.61 12.40 -0.57
CA HIS A 50 -0.43 11.88 -1.25
C HIS A 50 0.59 11.32 -0.23
N PRO A 51 1.30 10.21 -0.52
CA PRO A 51 2.27 9.61 0.40
C PRO A 51 3.37 10.57 0.88
N GLU A 52 3.81 11.49 0.01
CA GLU A 52 4.79 12.53 0.38
C GLU A 52 4.25 13.50 1.43
N THR A 53 3.00 13.96 1.25
CA THR A 53 2.33 14.84 2.21
C THR A 53 2.17 14.14 3.56
N ILE A 54 1.73 12.88 3.55
CA ILE A 54 1.63 12.07 4.76
C ILE A 54 3.00 11.99 5.43
N GLY A 55 4.06 11.69 4.68
CA GLY A 55 5.42 11.54 5.18
C GLY A 55 5.93 12.73 5.98
N ILE A 56 5.64 13.97 5.55
CA ILE A 56 6.17 15.19 6.18
C ILE A 56 5.26 15.78 7.26
N THR A 57 3.96 15.47 7.26
CA THR A 57 2.97 16.05 8.20
C THR A 57 2.61 15.09 9.33
N GLN A 58 3.62 14.47 9.95
CA GLN A 58 3.43 13.51 11.04
C GLN A 58 3.11 14.23 12.36
N VAL A 59 2.12 13.73 13.11
CA VAL A 59 1.72 14.29 14.41
C VAL A 59 2.86 14.27 15.44
N SER A 60 3.77 13.30 15.32
CA SER A 60 4.97 13.21 16.17
C SER A 60 6.00 14.31 15.89
N GLY A 61 5.85 15.07 14.81
CA GLY A 61 6.84 16.03 14.31
C GLY A 61 8.02 15.38 13.57
N ARG A 62 8.13 14.05 13.55
CA ARG A 62 9.20 13.33 12.85
C ARG A 62 8.72 12.81 11.51
N ALA A 63 9.33 13.30 10.44
CA ALA A 63 9.03 12.84 9.08
C ALA A 63 9.37 11.35 8.88
N ILE A 64 8.59 10.70 8.03
CA ILE A 64 8.81 9.33 7.54
C ILE A 64 8.90 9.33 6.02
N LEU A 65 9.52 8.29 5.46
CA LEU A 65 9.65 8.16 4.02
C LEU A 65 8.30 7.84 3.36
N PRO A 66 8.03 8.30 2.13
CA PRO A 66 6.85 7.88 1.36
C PRO A 66 6.77 6.36 1.21
N ALA A 67 7.91 5.69 1.04
CA ALA A 67 7.99 4.24 1.00
C ALA A 67 7.50 3.57 2.31
N THR A 68 7.75 4.20 3.47
CA THR A 68 7.21 3.72 4.75
C THR A 68 5.69 3.88 4.82
N VAL A 69 5.16 5.01 4.32
CA VAL A 69 3.71 5.20 4.17
C VAL A 69 3.11 4.10 3.30
N MET A 70 3.74 3.78 2.18
CA MET A 70 3.26 2.69 1.33
C MET A 70 3.40 1.31 1.97
N GLY A 71 4.44 1.06 2.76
CA GLY A 71 4.55 -0.15 3.56
C GLY A 71 3.37 -0.33 4.50
N HIS A 72 2.94 0.75 5.17
CA HIS A 72 1.73 0.74 6.00
C HIS A 72 0.44 0.48 5.20
N VAL A 73 0.32 1.06 4.00
CA VAL A 73 -0.83 0.81 3.12
C VAL A 73 -0.88 -0.67 2.72
N MET A 74 0.27 -1.29 2.40
CA MET A 74 0.35 -2.72 2.09
C MET A 74 0.09 -3.60 3.32
N GLU A 75 0.51 -3.17 4.52
CA GLU A 75 0.18 -3.88 5.78
C GLU A 75 -1.33 -3.94 6.02
N ALA A 76 -2.09 -2.93 5.58
CA ALA A 76 -3.55 -2.92 5.69
C ALA A 76 -4.19 -4.11 4.92
N LEU A 77 -3.59 -4.56 3.81
CA LEU A 77 -4.05 -5.76 3.09
C LEU A 77 -3.97 -7.02 3.97
N LEU A 78 -2.91 -7.14 4.77
CA LEU A 78 -2.74 -8.26 5.70
C LEU A 78 -3.84 -8.25 6.78
N HIS A 79 -4.34 -7.06 7.12
CA HIS A 79 -5.47 -6.87 8.03
C HIS A 79 -6.84 -6.93 7.34
N GLY A 80 -6.91 -7.35 6.07
CA GLY A 80 -8.16 -7.50 5.33
C GLY A 80 -8.78 -6.18 4.88
N ARG A 81 -8.03 -5.08 4.89
CA ARG A 81 -8.52 -3.76 4.48
C ARG A 81 -8.42 -3.60 2.96
N PRO A 82 -9.41 -2.91 2.33
CA PRO A 82 -9.34 -2.61 0.92
C PRO A 82 -8.25 -1.59 0.60
N VAL A 83 -7.51 -1.78 -0.49
CA VAL A 83 -6.48 -0.85 -0.98
C VAL A 83 -6.67 -0.58 -2.47
N SER A 84 -6.62 0.69 -2.86
CA SER A 84 -6.58 1.09 -4.27
C SER A 84 -5.20 0.80 -4.84
N LEU A 85 -5.04 -0.35 -5.51
CA LEU A 85 -3.77 -0.74 -6.12
C LEU A 85 -3.36 0.21 -7.25
N ARG A 86 -4.34 0.82 -7.95
CA ARG A 86 -4.11 1.87 -8.94
C ARG A 86 -3.40 3.08 -8.32
N ARG A 87 -3.96 3.64 -7.24
CA ARG A 87 -3.34 4.76 -6.53
C ARG A 87 -2.02 4.39 -5.89
N ALA A 88 -1.93 3.20 -5.29
CA ALA A 88 -0.67 2.70 -4.74
C ALA A 88 0.45 2.64 -5.80
N ARG A 89 0.11 2.30 -7.05
CA ARG A 89 1.03 2.31 -8.18
C ARG A 89 1.38 3.73 -8.64
N GLU A 90 0.38 4.59 -8.81
CA GLU A 90 0.54 5.94 -9.36
C GLU A 90 1.25 6.89 -8.38
N GLU A 91 0.89 6.82 -7.09
CA GLU A 91 1.33 7.77 -6.06
C GLU A 91 2.39 7.17 -5.12
N GLY A 92 2.49 5.84 -5.04
CA GLY A 92 3.37 5.17 -4.08
C GLY A 92 4.84 5.15 -4.45
N GLY A 93 5.20 5.64 -5.63
CA GLY A 93 6.59 5.67 -6.12
C GLY A 93 7.22 4.28 -6.31
N MET A 94 6.44 3.21 -6.20
CA MET A 94 6.89 1.84 -6.45
C MET A 94 6.96 1.56 -7.94
N GLN A 95 8.13 1.17 -8.42
CA GLN A 95 8.29 0.65 -9.77
C GLN A 95 7.95 -0.84 -9.77
N PHE A 96 6.89 -1.20 -10.49
CA PHE A 96 6.50 -2.59 -10.66
C PHE A 96 7.17 -3.18 -11.90
N PRO A 97 7.73 -4.41 -11.82
CA PRO A 97 8.26 -5.05 -12.99
C PRO A 97 7.18 -5.23 -14.06
N ASN A 98 7.50 -4.94 -15.31
CA ASN A 98 6.67 -5.30 -16.44
C ASN A 98 6.73 -6.82 -16.70
N ARG A 99 5.88 -7.32 -17.59
CA ARG A 99 5.78 -8.75 -17.90
C ARG A 99 7.13 -9.38 -18.29
N GLY A 100 7.91 -8.73 -19.15
CA GLY A 100 9.21 -9.24 -19.59
C GLY A 100 10.22 -9.30 -18.43
N GLN A 101 10.18 -8.33 -17.51
CA GLN A 101 11.00 -8.36 -16.30
C GLN A 101 10.57 -9.49 -15.35
N TRP A 102 9.27 -9.80 -15.25
CA TRP A 102 8.77 -10.94 -14.49
C TRP A 102 9.18 -12.29 -15.10
N GLU A 103 9.12 -12.41 -16.43
CA GLU A 103 9.55 -13.62 -17.14
C GLU A 103 11.05 -13.86 -16.93
N ALA A 104 11.88 -12.81 -17.05
CA ALA A 104 13.31 -12.91 -16.77
C ALA A 104 13.62 -13.33 -15.31
N LEU A 105 12.87 -12.82 -14.34
CA LEU A 105 13.00 -13.24 -12.94
C LEU A 105 12.63 -14.71 -12.72
N ARG A 106 11.65 -15.23 -13.48
CA ARG A 106 11.23 -16.64 -13.40
C ARG A 106 12.27 -17.57 -13.99
N GLU A 107 12.91 -17.19 -15.10
CA GLU A 107 13.95 -17.98 -15.75
C GLU A 107 15.26 -18.03 -14.94
N ALA A 108 15.49 -17.06 -14.07
CA ALA A 108 16.68 -16.97 -13.22
C ALA A 108 16.57 -17.72 -11.87
N ALA A 109 15.43 -18.34 -11.56
CA ALA A 109 15.15 -19.04 -10.29
C ALA A 109 15.17 -20.56 -10.46
#